data_AF-A0A4Q0PBU4-F1
#
_entry.id   AF-A0A4Q0PBU4-F1
#
_cell.length_a   1.000
_cell.length_b   1.000
_cell.length_c   1.000
_cell.angle_alpha   90.00
_cell.angle_beta   90.00
_cell.angle_gamma   90.00
#
_symmetry.space_group_name_H-M   'P 1'
#
loop_
_entity.id
_entity.type
_entity.pdbx_description
1 polymer ?
#
loop_
_entity_poly.entity_id
_entity_poly.type
_entity_poly.pdbx_seq_one_letter_code
_entity_poly.pdbx_strand_id
1 'polypeptide(L)'
;MYFKNKNIIIGLLKYFIKKNNLHDKEGFKEFNKYYFVVELDVSGFEEGLIMKGIEELMINPKWIIIGKSHILFREINNPEYNITNQILKFHILKTKLIEFRDLALKDK
;
A
#
# COMPACT_ATOMS: atom_id res chain seq x y z
N MET A 1 -0.81 16.90 -3.53
CA MET A 1 -2.03 17.18 -2.73
C MET A 1 -2.81 15.87 -2.63
N TYR A 2 -2.67 15.15 -1.52
CA TYR A 2 -3.35 13.86 -1.32
C TYR A 2 -4.86 14.12 -1.13
N PHE A 3 -5.69 13.50 -1.97
CA PHE A 3 -7.14 13.70 -1.98
C PHE A 3 -7.76 13.30 -0.64
N LYS A 4 -8.54 14.22 -0.05
CA LYS A 4 -9.18 14.21 1.29
C LYS A 4 -9.98 12.96 1.72
N ASN A 5 -10.14 11.94 0.88
CA ASN A 5 -10.92 10.72 1.17
C ASN A 5 -10.24 9.42 0.70
N LYS A 6 -8.97 9.47 0.28
CA LYS A 6 -8.24 8.27 -0.16
C LYS A 6 -7.36 7.76 0.99
N ASN A 7 -7.45 6.47 1.28
CA ASN A 7 -6.62 5.83 2.28
C ASN A 7 -5.13 6.11 1.99
N ILE A 8 -4.45 6.62 3.01
CA ILE A 8 -3.06 7.06 2.95
C ILE A 8 -2.10 5.96 2.47
N ILE A 9 -2.30 4.71 2.90
CA ILE A 9 -1.44 3.57 2.56
C ILE A 9 -1.53 3.28 1.06
N ILE A 10 -2.73 3.35 0.47
CA ILE A 10 -2.92 3.22 -0.99
C ILE A 10 -2.15 4.31 -1.72
N GLY A 11 -2.24 5.54 -1.20
CA GLY A 11 -1.54 6.69 -1.73
C GLY A 11 -0.02 6.51 -1.70
N LEU A 12 0.51 5.98 -0.60
CA LEU A 12 1.93 5.67 -0.44
C LEU A 12 2.37 4.54 -1.35
N LEU A 13 1.62 3.45 -1.42
CA LEU A 13 1.91 2.33 -2.32
C LEU A 13 1.93 2.78 -3.79
N LYS A 14 0.97 3.62 -4.19
CA LYS A 14 0.94 4.20 -5.55
C LYS A 14 2.16 5.09 -5.80
N TYR A 15 2.51 5.94 -4.83
CA TYR A 15 3.67 6.80 -4.93
C TYR A 15 4.96 5.99 -5.06
N PHE A 16 5.14 4.99 -4.21
CA PHE A 16 6.28 4.08 -4.20
C PHE A 16 6.46 3.39 -5.56
N ILE A 17 5.39 2.82 -6.11
CA ILE A 17 5.39 2.18 -7.43
C ILE A 17 5.78 3.17 -8.53
N LYS A 18 5.26 4.41 -8.49
CA LYS A 18 5.59 5.43 -9.49
C LYS A 18 7.03 5.90 -9.40
N LYS A 19 7.59 5.99 -8.18
CA LYS A 19 8.95 6.48 -7.97
C LYS A 19 10.02 5.47 -8.37
N ASN A 20 9.67 4.17 -8.41
CA ASN A 20 10.60 3.07 -8.68
C ASN A 20 11.88 3.13 -7.83
N ASN A 21 11.81 3.75 -6.65
CA ASN A 21 12.94 3.89 -5.74
C ASN A 21 12.89 2.73 -4.74
N LEU A 22 13.78 1.77 -4.92
CA LEU A 22 14.13 0.83 -3.85
C LEU A 22 15.04 1.59 -2.88
N HIS A 23 14.46 2.34 -1.95
CA HIS A 23 15.22 2.79 -0.77
C HIS A 23 15.50 1.58 0.11
N ASP A 24 16.64 1.52 0.79
CA ASP A 24 17.05 0.33 1.59
C ASP A 24 16.03 -0.10 2.68
N LYS A 25 15.07 0.77 3.02
CA LYS A 25 14.01 0.54 4.03
C LYS A 25 12.61 0.30 3.45
N GLU A 26 12.39 0.59 2.17
CA GLU A 26 11.09 0.41 1.51
C GLU A 26 11.21 -0.59 0.36
N GLY A 27 10.27 -1.51 0.21
CA GLY A 27 10.43 -2.54 -0.80
C GLY A 27 9.34 -3.58 -0.90
N PHE A 28 9.39 -4.29 -2.02
CA PHE A 28 8.68 -5.54 -2.23
C PHE A 28 9.66 -6.70 -2.04
N LYS A 29 9.45 -7.51 -1.01
CA LYS A 29 10.25 -8.71 -0.74
C LYS A 29 9.38 -9.94 -0.93
N GLU A 30 9.89 -10.94 -1.65
CA GLU A 30 9.13 -12.19 -1.81
C GLU A 30 8.96 -12.86 -0.45
N PHE A 31 7.71 -13.10 -0.03
CA PHE A 31 7.42 -13.83 1.20
C PHE A 31 7.30 -15.32 0.91
N ASN A 32 6.51 -15.67 -0.11
CA ASN A 32 6.33 -17.03 -0.59
C ASN A 32 5.81 -17.01 -2.05
N LYS A 33 5.45 -18.17 -2.61
CA LYS A 33 4.92 -18.30 -3.98
C LYS A 33 3.70 -17.40 -4.28
N TYR A 34 2.91 -17.03 -3.28
CA TYR A 34 1.66 -16.29 -3.44
C TYR A 34 1.71 -14.84 -2.96
N TYR A 35 2.58 -14.50 -2.00
CA TYR A 35 2.59 -13.19 -1.35
C TYR A 35 3.95 -12.48 -1.48
N PHE A 36 3.88 -11.14 -1.56
CA PHE A 36 4.99 -10.23 -1.26
C PHE A 36 4.79 -9.62 0.12
N VAL A 37 5.88 -9.38 0.83
CA VAL A 37 5.93 -8.39 1.91
C VAL A 37 6.17 -7.02 1.29
N VAL A 38 5.33 -6.06 1.64
CA VAL A 38 5.52 -4.64 1.34
C VAL A 38 6.02 -3.97 2.60
N GLU A 39 7.12 -3.22 2.49
CA GLU A 39 7.59 -2.31 3.53
C GLU A 39 7.43 -0.87 2.98
N LEU A 40 6.61 -0.06 3.66
CA LEU A 40 6.37 1.36 3.33
C LEU A 40 6.87 2.25 4.45
N ASP A 41 7.59 3.30 4.07
CA ASP A 41 7.95 4.41 4.93
C ASP A 41 6.73 5.32 5.08
N VAL A 42 6.27 5.41 6.32
CA VAL A 42 5.13 6.24 6.72
C VAL A 42 5.58 7.46 7.53
N SER A 43 6.88 7.80 7.47
CA SER A 43 7.42 9.00 8.09
C SER A 43 6.75 10.27 7.55
N GLY A 44 6.57 11.24 8.46
CA GLY A 44 5.89 12.50 8.14
C GLY A 44 4.36 12.41 8.10
N PHE A 45 3.76 11.25 8.40
CA PHE A 45 2.31 11.11 8.55
C PHE A 45 1.89 10.89 10.00
N GLU A 46 0.71 11.41 10.35
CA GLU A 46 0.14 11.21 11.68
C GLU A 46 -0.23 9.74 11.91
N GLU A 47 0.12 9.21 13.08
CA GLU A 47 -0.14 7.82 13.46
C GLU A 47 -1.62 7.43 13.34
N GLY A 48 -2.54 8.32 13.76
CA GLY A 48 -3.97 8.08 13.64
C GLY A 48 -4.43 7.88 12.19
N LEU A 49 -3.79 8.54 11.22
CA LEU A 49 -4.09 8.34 9.80
C LEU A 49 -3.57 6.99 9.30
N ILE A 50 -2.39 6.57 9.77
CA ILE A 50 -1.80 5.28 9.43
C ILE A 50 -2.70 4.16 9.97
N MET A 51 -3.06 4.20 11.25
CA MET A 51 -3.90 3.19 11.91
C MET A 51 -5.28 3.09 11.25
N LYS A 52 -5.94 4.22 10.99
CA LYS A 52 -7.20 4.26 10.24
C LYS A 52 -7.03 3.67 8.83
N GLY A 53 -5.90 3.95 8.19
CA GLY A 53 -5.56 3.35 6.90
C GLY A 53 -5.48 1.83 6.97
N ILE A 54 -4.84 1.28 8.01
CA ILE A 54 -4.71 -0.16 8.23
C ILE A 54 -6.09 -0.78 8.46
N GLU A 55 -6.87 -0.23 9.39
CA GLU A 55 -8.22 -0.70 9.72
C GLU A 55 -9.12 -0.74 8.48
N GLU A 56 -9.09 0.32 7.67
CA GLU A 56 -9.85 0.40 6.43
C GLU A 56 -9.49 -0.67 5.39
N LEU A 57 -8.25 -1.19 5.43
CA LEU A 57 -7.77 -2.23 4.51
C LEU A 57 -8.00 -3.64 5.05
N MET A 58 -8.12 -3.80 6.37
CA MET A 58 -8.44 -5.08 7.02
C MET A 58 -9.94 -5.39 7.04
N ILE A 59 -10.79 -4.38 7.23
CA ILE A 59 -12.20 -4.61 7.61
C ILE A 59 -13.07 -5.12 6.45
N ASN A 60 -12.74 -4.85 5.19
CA ASN A 60 -13.46 -5.44 4.04
C ASN A 60 -12.69 -5.25 2.72
N PRO A 61 -12.94 -6.12 1.70
CA PRO A 61 -12.58 -5.82 0.32
C PRO A 61 -13.08 -4.43 -0.08
N LYS A 62 -12.16 -3.49 -0.31
CA LYS A 62 -12.50 -2.15 -0.80
C LYS A 62 -12.24 -2.05 -2.29
N TRP A 63 -13.22 -1.48 -3.00
CA TRP A 63 -13.00 -1.04 -4.37
C TRP A 63 -12.20 0.27 -4.34
N ILE A 64 -10.97 0.21 -4.82
CA ILE A 64 -10.09 1.37 -4.99
C ILE A 64 -10.23 1.88 -6.42
N ILE A 65 -10.43 3.19 -6.56
CA ILE A 65 -10.42 3.85 -7.88
C ILE A 65 -9.01 4.36 -8.17
N ILE A 66 -8.38 3.78 -9.19
CA ILE A 66 -7.10 4.23 -9.77
C ILE A 66 -7.37 4.68 -11.19
N GLY A 67 -7.20 5.98 -11.46
CA GLY A 67 -7.67 6.60 -12.69
C GLY A 67 -9.17 6.37 -12.93
N LYS A 68 -9.51 5.67 -14.02
CA LYS A 68 -10.88 5.26 -14.37
C LYS A 68 -11.19 3.79 -14.03
N SER A 69 -10.24 3.08 -13.41
CA SER A 69 -10.37 1.64 -13.11
C SER A 69 -10.72 1.41 -11.65
N HIS A 70 -11.58 0.42 -11.41
CA HIS A 70 -11.94 -0.06 -10.07
C HIS A 70 -11.18 -1.35 -9.79
N ILE A 71 -10.40 -1.38 -8.71
CA ILE A 71 -9.66 -2.56 -8.26
C ILE A 71 -10.26 -3.02 -6.96
N LEU A 72 -10.63 -4.29 -6.87
CA LEU A 72 -10.96 -4.90 -5.59
C LEU A 72 -9.67 -5.19 -4.84
N PHE A 73 -9.41 -4.43 -3.79
CA PHE A 73 -8.24 -4.58 -2.94
C PHE A 73 -8.69 -5.30 -1.67
N ARG A 74 -8.38 -6.60 -1.58
CA ARG A 74 -8.92 -7.49 -0.55
C ARG A 74 -7.86 -8.09 0.37
N GLU A 75 -6.58 -7.79 0.18
CA GLU A 75 -5.52 -8.68 0.68
C GLU A 75 -4.32 -7.89 1.19
N ILE A 76 -4.55 -7.00 2.15
CA ILE A 76 -3.49 -6.63 3.09
C ILE A 76 -3.65 -7.54 4.29
N ASN A 77 -2.73 -8.50 4.39
CA ASN A 77 -2.68 -9.43 5.51
C ASN A 77 -1.54 -9.05 6.45
N ASN A 78 -1.74 -9.28 7.74
CA ASN A 78 -0.73 -9.09 8.78
C ASN A 78 -0.04 -7.71 8.74
N PRO A 79 -0.82 -6.61 8.82
CA PRO A 79 -0.21 -5.29 8.91
C PRO A 79 0.53 -5.15 10.24
N GLU A 80 1.81 -4.79 10.16
CA GLU A 80 2.69 -4.54 11.29
C GLU A 80 3.24 -3.13 11.17
N TYR A 81 2.83 -2.25 12.07
CA TYR A 81 3.32 -0.87 12.12
C TYR A 81 4.38 -0.72 13.20
N ASN A 82 5.59 -0.35 12.80
CA ASN A 82 6.69 -0.03 13.70
C ASN A 82 6.76 1.50 13.90
N ILE A 83 6.30 1.97 15.07
CA ILE A 83 6.28 3.39 15.44
C ILE A 83 7.70 3.99 15.45
N THR A 84 8.68 3.27 16.00
CA THR A 84 10.05 3.77 16.16
C THR A 84 10.74 4.02 14.81
N ASN A 85 10.55 3.10 13.87
CA ASN A 85 11.17 3.19 12.55
C ASN A 85 10.26 3.85 11.51
N GLN A 86 9.01 4.16 11.88
CA GLN A 86 7.97 4.68 10.98
C GLN A 86 7.82 3.83 9.71
N ILE A 87 7.87 2.50 9.87
CA ILE A 87 7.70 1.54 8.78
C ILE A 87 6.41 0.77 8.99
N LEU A 88 5.57 0.72 7.95
CA LEU A 88 4.43 -0.16 7.86
C LEU A 88 4.79 -1.36 6.98
N LYS A 89 4.65 -2.56 7.53
CA LYS A 89 4.81 -3.82 6.80
C LYS A 89 3.48 -4.51 6.62
N PHE A 90 3.27 -5.14 5.48
CA PHE A 90 2.11 -6.01 5.27
C PHE A 90 2.33 -6.97 4.12
N HIS A 91 1.53 -8.03 4.07
CA HIS A 91 1.53 -8.98 2.97
C HIS A 91 0.48 -8.61 1.93
N ILE A 92 0.84 -8.74 0.66
CA ILE A 92 -0.07 -8.56 -0.48
C ILE A 92 0.07 -9.73 -1.46
N LEU A 93 -1.04 -10.20 -2.06
CA LEU A 93 -0.94 -11.20 -3.13
C LEU A 93 -0.15 -10.65 -4.31
N LYS A 94 0.72 -11.48 -4.89
CA LYS A 94 1.51 -11.12 -6.07
C LYS A 94 0.65 -10.63 -7.24
N THR A 95 -0.45 -11.34 -7.51
CA THR A 95 -1.39 -10.99 -8.59
C THR A 95 -2.01 -9.61 -8.38
N LYS A 96 -2.44 -9.30 -7.15
CA LYS A 96 -3.01 -7.99 -6.80
C LYS A 96 -2.00 -6.86 -6.82
N LEU A 97 -0.76 -7.13 -6.40
CA LEU A 97 0.29 -6.14 -6.51
C LEU A 97 0.59 -5.80 -7.98
N ILE A 98 0.63 -6.80 -8.87
CA ILE A 98 0.85 -6.59 -10.31
C ILE A 98 -0.30 -5.79 -10.92
N GLU A 99 -1.56 -6.19 -10.66
CA GLU A 99 -2.75 -5.43 -11.10
C GLU A 99 -2.69 -3.97 -10.64
N PHE A 100 -2.38 -3.75 -9.36
CA PHE A 100 -2.28 -2.42 -8.77
C PHE A 100 -1.15 -1.61 -9.42
N ARG A 101 0.02 -2.22 -9.64
CA ARG A 101 1.17 -1.58 -10.28
C ARG A 101 0.84 -1.11 -11.69
N ASP A 102 0.29 -2.00 -12.50
CA ASP A 102 0.01 -1.70 -13.91
C ASP A 102 -1.02 -0.57 -14.04
N LEU A 103 -1.97 -0.49 -13.10
CA LEU A 103 -2.93 0.60 -13.03
C LEU A 103 -2.34 1.88 -12.46
N ALA A 104 -1.51 1.80 -11.42
CA ALA A 104 -0.81 2.94 -10.84
C ALA A 104 0.12 3.64 -11.84
N LEU A 105 0.78 2.87 -12.71
CA LEU A 105 1.66 3.39 -13.77
C LEU A 105 0.88 4.02 -14.94
N LYS A 106 -0.32 3.53 -15.24
CA LYS A 106 -1.21 4.11 -16.28
C LYS A 106 -1.97 5.36 -15.81
N ASP A 107 -2.08 5.55 -14.50
CA ASP A 107 -2.76 6.69 -13.92
C ASP A 107 -1.93 7.97 -14.15
N LYS A 108 -2.42 8.89 -15.00
CA LYS A 108 -1.75 10.16 -15.31
C LYS A 108 -1.72 11.07 -14.09
#